data_AF-A0A5C4S0W3-F1
#
_entry.id   AF-A0A5C4S0W3-F1
#
_cell.length_a   1.000
_cell.length_b   1.000
_cell.length_c   1.000
_cell.angle_alpha   90.00
_cell.angle_beta   90.00
_cell.angle_gamma   90.00
#
_symmetry.space_group_name_H-M   'P 1'
#
loop_
_entity.id
_entity.type
_entity.pdbx_description
1 polymer ?
#
loop_
_entity_poly.entity_id
_entity_poly.type
_entity_poly.pdbx_seq_one_letter_code
_entity_poly.pdbx_strand_id
1 'polypeptide(L)'
;MNQTMSFLKKMFVLVLFVGLSACGGAKEDALKAEIDETMQVISDQLTSLNAVKMEQESVADGLEEDLKWEYSPEFEEAVKSYVSTVEHLNESIAELDVIYDELAGINEKIEKGAPLEYSSQLMTEMAEERIERFEEVVADIEATQDKLYDLSDQIDQM
;
A
#
# COMPACT_ATOMS: atom_id res chain seq x y z
N MET A 1 -14.10 -19.03 -12.41
CA MET A 1 -15.09 -18.15 -11.73
C MET A 1 -15.18 -18.53 -10.26
N ASN A 2 -14.26 -18.02 -9.46
CA ASN A 2 -14.43 -17.90 -8.01
C ASN A 2 -14.29 -16.40 -7.72
N GLN A 3 -15.41 -15.76 -7.37
CA GLN A 3 -15.43 -14.37 -6.93
C GLN A 3 -14.85 -14.30 -5.52
N THR A 4 -13.53 -14.36 -5.40
CA THR A 4 -12.84 -13.71 -4.28
C THR A 4 -12.90 -12.23 -4.59
N MET A 5 -14.00 -11.57 -4.22
CA MET A 5 -14.00 -10.11 -4.14
C MET A 5 -12.88 -9.75 -3.16
N SER A 6 -11.78 -9.18 -3.68
CA SER A 6 -10.72 -8.57 -2.89
C SER A 6 -11.34 -7.70 -1.79
N PHE A 7 -10.81 -7.84 -0.57
CA PHE A 7 -11.26 -7.13 0.62
C PHE A 7 -11.33 -5.60 0.38
N LEU A 8 -10.42 -5.10 -0.46
CA LEU A 8 -10.31 -3.71 -0.92
C LEU A 8 -11.56 -3.19 -1.61
N LYS A 9 -12.25 -4.03 -2.41
CA LYS A 9 -13.47 -3.61 -3.13
C LYS A 9 -14.64 -3.30 -2.20
N LYS A 10 -14.62 -3.80 -0.95
CA LYS A 10 -15.66 -3.50 0.05
C LYS A 10 -15.41 -2.17 0.77
N MET A 11 -14.17 -1.69 0.79
CA MET A 11 -13.77 -0.49 1.51
C MET A 11 -14.04 0.80 0.71
N PHE A 12 -14.01 0.72 -0.62
CA PHE A 12 -14.28 1.83 -1.55
C PHE A 12 -15.69 2.46 -1.42
N VAL A 13 -16.61 1.85 -0.68
CA VAL A 13 -18.00 2.34 -0.55
C VAL A 13 -18.17 3.40 0.56
N LEU A 14 -17.15 3.64 1.40
CA LEU A 14 -17.28 4.48 2.59
C LEU A 14 -16.85 5.96 2.44
N VAL A 15 -16.13 6.33 1.37
CA VAL A 15 -15.50 7.67 1.22
C VAL A 15 -16.48 8.79 0.78
N LEU A 16 -17.79 8.54 0.74
CA LEU A 16 -18.79 9.55 0.33
C LEU A 16 -19.39 10.34 1.51
N PHE A 17 -18.58 11.09 2.25
CA PHE A 17 -19.09 12.16 3.13
C PHE A 17 -18.46 13.52 2.83
N VAL A 18 -18.67 13.97 1.59
CA VAL A 18 -18.53 15.40 1.25
C VAL A 18 -19.71 16.17 1.86
N GLY A 19 -19.42 16.91 2.93
CA GLY A 19 -20.09 18.17 3.19
C GLY A 19 -20.74 18.31 4.56
N LEU A 20 -20.02 18.94 5.51
CA LEU A 20 -20.53 19.97 6.43
C LEU A 20 -19.44 20.39 7.41
N SER A 21 -18.74 21.49 7.13
CA SER A 21 -17.95 22.17 8.17
C SER A 21 -17.82 23.67 7.90
N ALA A 22 -18.86 24.40 8.33
CA ALA A 22 -18.73 25.78 8.78
C ALA A 22 -18.29 25.77 10.27
N CYS A 23 -17.42 26.73 10.65
CA CYS A 23 -16.68 26.90 11.92
C CYS A 23 -15.33 26.15 12.03
N GLY A 24 -14.26 26.92 12.20
CA GLY A 24 -12.85 26.51 12.10
C GLY A 24 -12.32 25.50 13.12
N GLY A 25 -13.14 25.00 14.05
CA GLY A 25 -12.80 23.79 14.84
C GLY A 25 -13.23 22.50 14.14
N ALA A 26 -14.33 22.54 13.38
CA ALA A 26 -14.88 21.36 12.69
C ALA A 26 -14.03 20.88 11.50
N LYS A 27 -13.08 21.69 11.02
CA LYS A 27 -12.17 21.32 9.94
C LYS A 27 -10.96 20.52 10.44
N GLU A 28 -10.43 20.90 11.59
CA GLU A 28 -9.28 20.21 12.21
C GLU A 28 -9.72 18.85 12.77
N ASP A 29 -10.90 18.79 13.40
CA ASP A 29 -11.50 17.53 13.84
C ASP A 29 -11.82 16.59 12.67
N ALA A 30 -12.25 17.13 11.52
CA ALA A 30 -12.53 16.34 10.32
C ALA A 30 -11.24 15.79 9.70
N LEU A 31 -10.22 16.64 9.54
CA LEU A 31 -8.91 16.23 9.04
C LEU A 31 -8.29 15.15 9.94
N LYS A 32 -8.39 15.32 11.25
CA LYS A 32 -7.93 14.32 12.21
C LYS A 32 -8.64 12.98 12.02
N ALA A 33 -9.96 12.99 11.91
CA ALA A 33 -10.74 11.77 11.73
C ALA A 33 -10.35 11.05 10.42
N GLU A 34 -10.12 11.80 9.35
CA GLU A 34 -9.65 11.27 8.07
C GLU A 34 -8.25 10.65 8.17
N ILE A 35 -7.31 11.33 8.84
CA ILE A 35 -5.97 10.79 9.09
C ILE A 35 -6.05 9.51 9.93
N ASP A 36 -6.83 9.51 11.01
CA ASP A 36 -7.01 8.34 11.89
C ASP A 36 -7.58 7.14 11.12
N GLU A 37 -8.60 7.38 10.26
CA GLU A 37 -9.19 6.35 9.41
C GLU A 37 -8.17 5.80 8.40
N THR A 38 -7.47 6.66 7.65
CA THR A 38 -6.47 6.21 6.67
C THR A 38 -5.33 5.46 7.34
N MET A 39 -4.83 5.92 8.49
CA MET A 39 -3.81 5.21 9.25
C MET A 39 -4.28 3.81 9.68
N GLN A 40 -5.54 3.68 10.10
CA GLN A 40 -6.11 2.37 10.45
C GLN A 40 -6.12 1.44 9.22
N VAL A 41 -6.52 1.95 8.07
CA VAL A 41 -6.54 1.20 6.81
C VAL A 41 -5.14 0.75 6.42
N ILE A 42 -4.15 1.65 6.48
CA ILE A 42 -2.76 1.31 6.17
C ILE A 42 -2.25 0.21 7.12
N SER A 43 -2.52 0.34 8.42
CA SER A 43 -2.12 -0.68 9.41
C SER A 43 -2.71 -2.06 9.11
N ASP A 44 -4.00 -2.12 8.74
CA ASP A 44 -4.67 -3.37 8.37
C ASP A 44 -4.07 -3.97 7.09
N GLN A 45 -3.79 -3.12 6.09
CA GLN A 45 -3.14 -3.55 4.86
C GLN A 45 -1.73 -4.07 5.09
N LEU A 46 -0.87 -3.32 5.80
CA LEU A 46 0.50 -3.73 6.14
C LEU A 46 0.53 -5.08 6.87
N THR A 47 -0.43 -5.31 7.77
CA THR A 47 -0.56 -6.61 8.45
C THR A 47 -0.79 -7.75 7.45
N SER A 48 -1.70 -7.55 6.49
CA SER A 48 -1.98 -8.56 5.46
C SER A 48 -0.82 -8.72 4.46
N LEU A 49 -0.19 -7.62 4.07
CA LEU A 49 0.88 -7.57 3.07
C LEU A 49 2.18 -8.16 3.59
N ASN A 50 2.46 -8.10 4.90
CA ASN A 50 3.61 -8.78 5.48
C ASN A 50 3.57 -10.29 5.28
N ALA A 51 2.38 -10.91 5.36
CA ALA A 51 2.24 -12.34 5.09
C ALA A 51 2.49 -12.64 3.60
N VAL A 52 1.91 -11.83 2.70
CA VAL A 52 2.09 -11.97 1.25
C VAL A 52 3.57 -11.80 0.88
N LYS A 53 4.23 -10.76 1.40
CA LYS A 53 5.67 -10.52 1.21
C LYS A 53 6.50 -11.76 1.53
N MET A 54 6.33 -12.32 2.73
CA MET A 54 7.09 -13.51 3.14
C MET A 54 6.82 -14.72 2.24
N GLU A 55 5.58 -14.89 1.79
CA GLU A 55 5.21 -15.97 0.86
C GLU A 55 5.91 -15.77 -0.50
N GLN A 56 5.81 -14.59 -1.09
CA GLN A 56 6.38 -14.32 -2.43
C GLN A 56 7.92 -14.33 -2.41
N GLU A 57 8.56 -13.85 -1.35
CA GLU A 57 10.01 -13.98 -1.15
C GLU A 57 10.43 -15.46 -1.08
N SER A 58 9.68 -16.30 -0.36
CA SER A 58 9.96 -17.73 -0.30
C SER A 58 9.79 -18.43 -1.65
N VAL A 59 8.83 -18.00 -2.46
CA VAL A 59 8.64 -18.53 -3.83
C VAL A 59 9.81 -18.09 -4.72
N ALA A 60 10.20 -16.82 -4.67
CA ALA A 60 11.34 -16.29 -5.42
C ALA A 60 12.63 -17.06 -5.10
N ASP A 61 12.93 -17.28 -3.81
CA ASP A 61 14.09 -18.07 -3.37
C ASP A 61 14.08 -19.50 -3.94
N GLY A 62 12.90 -20.15 -3.94
CA GLY A 62 12.72 -21.49 -4.50
C GLY A 62 12.97 -21.53 -6.01
N LEU A 63 12.41 -20.58 -6.75
CA LEU A 63 12.59 -20.46 -8.20
C LEU A 63 14.05 -20.19 -8.58
N GLU A 64 14.76 -19.35 -7.82
CA GLU A 64 16.20 -19.13 -8.02
C GLU A 64 17.04 -20.36 -7.70
N GLU A 65 16.59 -21.21 -6.77
CA GLU A 65 17.21 -22.50 -6.52
C GLU A 65 16.97 -23.48 -7.68
N ASP A 66 15.73 -23.59 -8.16
CA ASP A 66 15.36 -24.44 -9.29
C ASP A 66 16.13 -24.07 -10.56
N LEU A 67 16.35 -22.77 -10.81
CA LEU A 67 17.14 -22.27 -11.93
C LEU A 67 18.56 -22.86 -12.00
N LYS A 68 19.16 -23.22 -10.86
CA LYS A 68 20.50 -23.80 -10.78
C LYS A 68 20.53 -25.25 -11.28
N TRP A 69 19.39 -25.93 -11.27
CA TRP A 69 19.24 -27.33 -11.63
C TRP A 69 18.57 -27.51 -13.00
N GLU A 70 17.57 -26.71 -13.31
CA GLU A 70 16.69 -26.83 -14.47
C GLU A 70 16.75 -25.59 -15.38
N TYR A 71 17.97 -25.24 -15.81
CA TYR A 71 18.18 -24.06 -16.64
C TYR A 71 17.55 -24.18 -18.03
N SER A 72 16.70 -23.20 -18.37
CA SER A 72 16.40 -22.79 -19.74
C SER A 72 16.39 -21.25 -19.83
N PRO A 73 16.71 -20.65 -21.00
CA PRO A 73 16.67 -19.20 -21.17
C PRO A 73 15.29 -18.59 -20.85
N GLU A 74 14.22 -19.25 -21.26
CA GLU A 74 12.84 -18.82 -21.03
C GLU A 74 12.47 -18.85 -19.54
N PHE A 75 12.89 -19.91 -18.84
CA PHE A 75 12.70 -20.02 -17.39
C PHE A 75 13.52 -18.95 -16.64
N GLU A 76 14.77 -18.71 -17.03
CA GLU A 76 15.60 -17.64 -16.43
C GLU A 76 14.96 -16.26 -16.56
N GLU A 77 14.40 -15.94 -17.73
CA GLU A 77 13.72 -14.67 -17.96
C GLU A 77 12.47 -14.54 -17.07
N ALA A 78 11.66 -15.60 -16.97
CA ALA A 78 10.47 -15.62 -16.14
C ALA A 78 10.79 -15.49 -14.64
N VAL A 79 11.78 -16.23 -14.15
CA VAL A 79 12.24 -16.15 -12.74
C VAL A 79 12.77 -14.75 -12.42
N LYS A 80 13.60 -14.15 -13.29
CA LYS A 80 14.08 -12.77 -13.08
C LYS A 80 12.95 -11.75 -13.05
N SER A 81 11.97 -11.91 -13.93
CA SER A 81 10.77 -11.05 -13.94
C SER A 81 9.97 -11.20 -12.65
N TYR A 82 9.83 -12.42 -12.14
CA TYR A 82 9.16 -12.70 -10.87
C TYR A 82 9.91 -12.05 -9.69
N VAL A 83 11.22 -12.32 -9.55
CA VAL A 83 12.08 -11.74 -8.50
C VAL A 83 12.01 -10.21 -8.51
N SER A 84 12.17 -9.57 -9.67
CA SER A 84 12.08 -8.11 -9.78
C SER A 84 10.69 -7.57 -9.42
N THR A 85 9.63 -8.34 -9.68
CA THR A 85 8.26 -7.95 -9.31
C THR A 85 8.04 -8.11 -7.79
N VAL A 86 8.67 -9.10 -7.14
CA VAL A 86 8.68 -9.23 -5.66
C VAL A 86 9.45 -8.08 -5.00
N GLU A 87 10.59 -7.69 -5.58
CA GLU A 87 11.34 -6.51 -5.11
C GLU A 87 10.48 -5.24 -5.18
N HIS A 88 9.76 -5.04 -6.28
CA HIS A 88 8.84 -3.91 -6.41
C HIS A 88 7.70 -3.96 -5.38
N LEU A 89 7.10 -5.13 -5.14
CA LEU A 89 6.10 -5.30 -4.08
C LEU A 89 6.66 -4.88 -2.71
N ASN A 90 7.91 -5.27 -2.41
CA ASN A 90 8.58 -4.92 -1.16
C ASN A 90 8.81 -3.41 -1.01
N GLU A 91 9.16 -2.73 -2.09
CA GLU A 91 9.32 -1.27 -2.12
C GLU A 91 7.97 -0.57 -1.83
N SER A 92 6.90 -1.00 -2.50
CA SER A 92 5.56 -0.42 -2.28
C SER A 92 5.04 -0.67 -0.86
N ILE A 93 5.31 -1.84 -0.27
CA ILE A 93 4.99 -2.11 1.15
C ILE A 93 5.78 -1.18 2.07
N ALA A 94 7.07 -0.96 1.81
CA ALA A 94 7.88 -0.04 2.60
C ALA A 94 7.39 1.42 2.46
N GLU A 95 6.89 1.80 1.29
CA GLU A 95 6.29 3.12 1.09
C GLU A 95 5.01 3.31 1.93
N LEU A 96 4.16 2.29 2.04
CA LEU A 96 2.99 2.35 2.94
C LEU A 96 3.38 2.60 4.40
N ASP A 97 4.47 1.99 4.87
CA ASP A 97 4.99 2.21 6.23
C ASP A 97 5.46 3.67 6.43
N VAL A 98 6.15 4.23 5.43
CA VAL A 98 6.55 5.65 5.44
C VAL A 98 5.32 6.58 5.47
N ILE A 99 4.30 6.29 4.67
CA ILE A 99 3.07 7.10 4.64
C ILE A 99 2.37 7.04 6.01
N TYR A 100 2.30 5.85 6.63
CA TYR A 100 1.75 5.70 7.97
C TYR A 100 2.47 6.60 8.99
N ASP A 101 3.81 6.56 9.01
CA ASP A 101 4.63 7.34 9.93
C ASP A 101 4.49 8.85 9.70
N GLU A 102 4.40 9.28 8.44
CA GLU A 102 4.20 10.69 8.09
C GLU A 102 2.82 11.19 8.51
N LEU A 103 1.76 10.40 8.27
CA LEU A 103 0.40 10.69 8.73
C LEU A 103 0.31 10.73 10.26
N ALA A 104 0.95 9.79 10.96
CA ALA A 104 1.07 9.80 12.42
C ALA A 104 1.74 11.09 12.91
N GLY A 105 2.82 11.50 12.24
CA GLY A 105 3.54 12.73 12.54
C GLY A 105 2.75 14.00 12.24
N ILE A 106 1.80 13.98 11.31
CA ILE A 106 0.86 15.10 11.08
C ILE A 106 -0.21 15.11 12.17
N ASN A 107 -0.81 13.96 12.48
CA ASN A 107 -1.82 13.82 13.53
C ASN A 107 -1.31 14.31 14.89
N GLU A 108 -0.08 13.93 15.26
CA GLU A 108 0.55 14.40 16.50
C GLU A 108 0.68 15.94 16.56
N LYS A 109 1.00 16.58 15.42
CA LYS A 109 1.09 18.05 15.34
C LYS A 109 -0.27 18.71 15.50
N ILE A 110 -1.32 18.10 14.96
CA ILE A 110 -2.71 18.53 15.14
C ILE A 110 -3.09 18.42 16.63
N GLU A 111 -2.84 17.29 17.27
CA GLU A 111 -3.21 17.06 18.68
C GLU A 111 -2.49 17.98 19.68
N LYS A 112 -1.18 18.20 19.47
CA LYS A 112 -0.34 18.93 20.43
C LYS A 112 -0.28 20.43 20.15
N GLY A 113 -0.89 20.88 19.06
CA GLY A 113 -0.76 22.22 18.53
C GLY A 113 0.48 22.34 17.64
N ALA A 114 0.24 22.77 16.40
CA ALA A 114 1.27 22.86 15.38
C ALA A 114 2.37 23.89 15.76
N PRO A 115 3.65 23.62 15.45
CA PRO A 115 4.69 24.64 15.52
C PRO A 115 4.31 25.86 14.65
N LEU A 116 4.79 27.06 15.01
CA LEU A 116 4.48 28.30 14.27
C LEU A 116 4.80 28.25 12.76
N GLU A 117 5.68 27.34 12.35
CA GLU A 117 6.09 27.09 10.97
C GLU A 117 5.04 26.32 10.16
N TYR A 118 4.10 25.64 10.82
CA TYR A 118 3.04 24.86 10.21
C TYR A 118 1.70 25.56 10.37
N SER A 119 1.16 26.07 9.26
CA SER A 119 -0.22 26.54 9.23
C SER A 119 -1.19 25.36 9.18
N SER A 120 -2.42 25.55 9.67
CA SER A 120 -3.48 24.54 9.52
C SER A 120 -3.68 24.15 8.04
N GLN A 121 -3.58 25.11 7.12
CA GLN A 121 -3.66 24.84 5.69
C GLN A 121 -2.52 23.94 5.20
N LEU A 122 -1.28 24.20 5.62
CA LEU A 122 -0.13 23.39 5.23
C LEU A 122 -0.26 21.95 5.76
N MET A 123 -0.75 21.76 6.98
CA MET A 123 -0.99 20.41 7.52
C MET A 123 -2.07 19.67 6.74
N THR A 124 -3.14 20.37 6.32
CA THR A 124 -4.16 19.80 5.44
C THR A 124 -3.56 19.36 4.11
N GLU A 125 -2.83 20.24 3.42
CA GLU A 125 -2.22 19.94 2.12
C GLU A 125 -1.25 18.74 2.21
N MET A 126 -0.43 18.68 3.27
CA MET A 126 0.47 17.55 3.49
C MET A 126 -0.27 16.23 3.75
N ALA A 127 -1.36 16.26 4.53
CA ALA A 127 -2.15 15.07 4.82
C ALA A 127 -2.87 14.56 3.56
N GLU A 128 -3.50 15.47 2.81
CA GLU A 128 -4.18 15.15 1.55
C GLU A 128 -3.20 14.54 0.53
N GLU A 129 -1.99 15.10 0.38
CA GLU A 129 -0.95 14.53 -0.49
C GLU A 129 -0.57 13.09 -0.07
N ARG A 130 -0.50 12.81 1.23
CA ARG A 130 -0.17 11.47 1.73
C ARG A 130 -1.32 10.49 1.56
N ILE A 131 -2.55 10.93 1.72
CA ILE A 131 -3.74 10.11 1.50
C ILE A 131 -3.87 9.77 0.00
N GLU A 132 -3.68 10.75 -0.89
CA GLU A 132 -3.67 10.51 -2.34
C GLU A 132 -2.56 9.52 -2.72
N ARG A 133 -1.34 9.71 -2.18
CA ARG A 133 -0.22 8.79 -2.44
C ARG A 133 -0.50 7.38 -1.90
N PHE A 134 -1.16 7.26 -0.76
CA PHE A 134 -1.60 5.96 -0.24
C PHE A 134 -2.50 5.24 -1.24
N GLU A 135 -3.50 5.93 -1.81
CA GLU A 135 -4.42 5.32 -2.79
C GLU A 135 -3.69 4.83 -4.04
N GLU A 136 -2.71 5.60 -4.53
CA GLU A 136 -1.85 5.20 -5.65
C GLU A 136 -1.03 3.94 -5.33
N VAL A 137 -0.35 3.92 -4.19
CA VAL A 137 0.50 2.80 -3.77
C VAL A 137 -0.32 1.53 -3.61
N VAL A 138 -1.54 1.62 -3.09
CA VAL A 138 -2.45 0.48 -2.99
C VAL A 138 -2.83 -0.06 -4.36
N ALA A 139 -3.17 0.80 -5.31
CA ALA A 139 -3.48 0.38 -6.67
C ALA A 139 -2.28 -0.30 -7.35
N ASP A 140 -1.07 0.23 -7.13
CA ASP A 140 0.17 -0.35 -7.65
C ASP A 140 0.46 -1.72 -7.01
N ILE A 141 0.18 -1.90 -5.72
CA ILE A 141 0.29 -3.19 -5.03
C ILE A 141 -0.68 -4.22 -5.63
N GLU A 142 -1.95 -3.85 -5.84
CA GLU A 142 -2.94 -4.74 -6.47
C GLU A 142 -2.47 -5.18 -7.86
N ALA A 143 -2.01 -4.25 -8.70
CA ALA A 143 -1.49 -4.56 -10.04
C ALA A 143 -0.24 -5.45 -9.99
N THR A 144 0.63 -5.23 -9.00
CA THR A 144 1.85 -6.02 -8.79
C THR A 144 1.51 -7.45 -8.37
N GLN A 145 0.53 -7.65 -7.48
CA GLN A 145 0.07 -8.97 -7.08
C GLN A 145 -0.56 -9.73 -8.24
N ASP A 146 -1.41 -9.09 -9.05
CA ASP A 146 -1.97 -9.69 -10.27
C ASP A 146 -0.86 -10.15 -11.23
N LYS A 147 0.17 -9.32 -11.42
CA LYS A 147 1.34 -9.69 -12.24
C LYS A 147 2.13 -10.86 -11.66
N LEU A 148 2.29 -10.95 -10.34
CA LEU A 148 2.95 -12.09 -9.70
C LEU A 148 2.17 -13.39 -9.92
N TYR A 149 0.83 -13.34 -9.85
CA TYR A 149 -0.02 -14.49 -10.18
C TYR A 149 0.15 -14.92 -11.63
N ASP A 150 0.11 -13.98 -12.58
CA ASP A 150 0.30 -14.28 -14.00
C ASP A 150 1.68 -14.88 -14.29
N LEU A 151 2.73 -14.39 -13.62
CA LEU A 151 4.09 -14.93 -13.75
C LEU A 151 4.21 -16.32 -13.13
N SER A 152 3.60 -16.56 -11.97
CA SER A 152 3.57 -17.88 -11.34
C SER A 152 2.90 -18.90 -12.27
N ASP A 153 1.74 -18.56 -12.84
CA ASP A 153 1.03 -19.44 -13.78
C ASP A 153 1.83 -19.73 -15.05
N GLN A 154 2.62 -18.75 -15.53
CA GLN A 154 3.51 -18.94 -16.67
C GLN A 154 4.67 -19.88 -16.35
N ILE A 155 5.26 -19.73 -15.17
CA ILE A 155 6.37 -20.56 -14.71
C ILE A 155 5.92 -22.01 -14.50
N ASP A 156 4.78 -22.23 -13.87
CA ASP A 156 4.23 -23.58 -13.62
C ASP A 156 3.91 -24.37 -14.91
N GLN A 157 3.80 -23.69 -16.05
CA GLN A 157 3.52 -24.30 -17.35
C GLN A 157 4.78 -24.66 -18.15
N MET A 158 5.97 -24.26 -17.68
CA MET A 158 7.26 -24.55 -18.34
C MET A 158 7.81 -25.90 -17.90
#